data_AF-A0A917DM89-F1
#
_entry.id   AF-A0A917DM89-F1
#
_cell.length_a   1.000
_cell.length_b   1.000
_cell.length_c   1.000
_cell.angle_alpha   90.00
_cell.angle_beta   90.00
_cell.angle_gamma   90.00
#
_symmetry.space_group_name_H-M   'P 1'
#
loop_
_entity.id
_entity.type
_entity.pdbx_description
1 polymer ?
#
loop_
_entity_poly.entity_id
_entity_poly.type
_entity_poly.pdbx_seq_one_letter_code
_entity_poly.pdbx_strand_id
1 'polypeptide(L)'
;MGHDPAPCITYNNLQVFVWPDDPEAIGRNTNNCIQYSYPELLESLDETRKDVQSFIEGPLFNWIERKDSEIANTMRDKMKKWITKT
;
A
#
# COMPACT_ATOMS: atom_id res chain seq x y z
N MET A 1 21.09 -22.90 -7.33
CA MET A 1 20.54 -21.55 -7.55
C MET A 1 19.16 -21.54 -6.94
N GLY A 2 19.02 -21.00 -5.73
CA GLY A 2 17.76 -21.02 -4.99
C GLY A 2 16.98 -19.75 -5.29
N HIS A 3 15.75 -19.90 -5.79
CA HIS A 3 14.78 -18.81 -5.83
C HIS A 3 14.35 -18.51 -4.40
N ASP A 4 14.12 -17.23 -4.09
CA ASP A 4 13.50 -16.80 -2.84
C ASP A 4 12.15 -17.52 -2.70
N PRO A 5 11.91 -18.29 -1.62
CA PRO A 5 10.65 -18.99 -1.41
C PRO A 5 9.50 -18.08 -0.98
N ALA A 6 9.77 -16.83 -0.57
CA ALA A 6 8.74 -15.82 -0.28
C ALA A 6 9.05 -14.48 -0.96
N PRO A 7 8.98 -14.45 -2.30
CA PRO A 7 9.13 -13.22 -3.05
C PRO A 7 7.90 -12.33 -2.77
N CYS A 8 7.98 -11.41 -1.80
CA CYS A 8 6.94 -10.49 -1.32
C CYS A 8 5.72 -10.32 -2.26
N ILE A 9 5.94 -9.96 -3.54
CA ILE A 9 4.92 -10.05 -4.60
C ILE A 9 5.50 -10.75 -5.84
N THR A 10 4.75 -11.70 -6.42
CA THR A 10 5.03 -12.24 -7.76
C THR A 10 3.90 -12.01 -8.74
N TYR A 11 4.27 -11.95 -10.02
CA TYR A 11 3.36 -11.73 -11.14
C TYR A 11 3.42 -12.93 -12.07
N ASN A 12 2.26 -13.48 -12.43
CA ASN A 12 2.14 -14.51 -13.45
C ASN A 12 0.97 -14.17 -14.38
N ASN A 13 1.28 -13.79 -15.62
CA ASN A 13 0.30 -13.32 -16.60
C ASN A 13 -0.59 -12.20 -16.03
N LEU A 14 -1.88 -12.48 -15.83
CA LEU A 14 -2.88 -11.55 -15.29
C LEU A 14 -3.15 -11.77 -13.79
N GLN A 15 -2.28 -12.49 -13.10
CA GLN A 15 -2.42 -12.81 -11.68
C GLN A 15 -1.25 -12.23 -10.89
N VAL A 16 -1.58 -11.78 -9.68
CA VAL A 16 -0.61 -11.29 -8.70
C VAL A 16 -0.76 -12.13 -7.44
N PHE A 17 0.37 -12.58 -6.90
CA PHE A 17 0.44 -13.35 -5.67
C PHE A 17 1.22 -12.55 -4.64
N VAL A 18 0.58 -12.26 -3.51
CA VAL A 18 1.21 -11.61 -2.36
C VAL A 18 1.59 -12.70 -1.37
N TRP A 19 2.88 -12.82 -1.10
CA TRP A 19 3.43 -13.87 -0.24
C TRP A 19 3.56 -13.36 1.19
N PRO A 20 3.33 -14.22 2.20
CA PRO A 20 3.54 -13.85 3.58
C PRO A 20 5.03 -13.62 3.86
N ASP A 21 5.34 -12.55 4.60
CA ASP A 21 6.71 -12.24 5.05
C ASP A 21 7.15 -13.11 6.25
N ASP A 22 6.23 -13.88 6.85
CA ASP A 22 6.50 -14.75 8.00
C ASP A 22 7.12 -16.09 7.57
N PRO A 23 8.39 -16.39 7.96
CA PRO A 23 9.06 -17.64 7.64
C PRO A 23 8.32 -18.89 8.14
N GLU A 24 7.57 -18.79 9.24
CA GLU A 24 6.79 -19.91 9.78
C GLU A 24 5.56 -20.24 8.92
N ALA A 25 5.04 -19.26 8.19
CA ALA A 25 3.91 -19.43 7.27
C ALA A 25 4.32 -20.15 5.98
N ILE A 26 5.57 -19.93 5.52
CA ILE A 26 6.13 -20.54 4.31
C ILE A 26 6.25 -22.07 4.45
N GLY A 27 6.59 -22.56 5.65
CA GLY A 27 6.84 -23.98 5.90
C GLY A 27 5.59 -24.85 6.08
N ARG A 28 4.41 -24.26 6.29
CA ARG A 28 3.18 -25.02 6.65
C ARG A 28 2.19 -25.22 5.51
N ASN A 29 2.29 -24.45 4.42
CA ASN A 29 1.55 -24.68 3.17
C ASN A 29 2.06 -23.72 2.08
N THR A 30 2.51 -24.26 0.95
CA THR A 30 2.99 -23.48 -0.22
C THR A 30 1.90 -22.66 -0.93
N ASN A 31 0.66 -22.66 -0.44
CA ASN A 31 -0.51 -22.04 -1.06
C ASN A 31 -1.12 -20.88 -0.24
N ASN A 32 -0.39 -20.32 0.73
CA ASN A 32 -0.91 -19.24 1.59
C ASN A 32 -0.73 -17.84 0.98
N CYS A 33 -0.45 -17.73 -0.31
CA CYS A 33 -0.43 -16.43 -0.97
C CYS A 33 -1.84 -15.88 -1.16
N ILE A 34 -2.00 -14.56 -1.02
CA ILE A 34 -3.24 -13.90 -1.44
C ILE A 34 -3.15 -13.69 -2.95
N GLN A 35 -4.14 -14.19 -3.68
CA GLN A 35 -4.19 -14.11 -5.13
C GLN A 35 -5.18 -13.03 -5.58
N TYR A 36 -4.71 -12.14 -6.45
CA TYR A 36 -5.51 -11.11 -7.10
C TYR A 36 -5.42 -11.24 -8.60
N SER A 37 -6.42 -10.75 -9.33
CA SER A 37 -6.21 -10.41 -10.73
C SER A 37 -5.41 -9.11 -10.83
N TYR A 38 -4.62 -8.95 -11.90
CA TYR A 38 -3.87 -7.72 -12.13
C TYR A 38 -4.78 -6.48 -12.23
N PRO A 39 -5.95 -6.53 -12.92
CA PRO A 39 -6.89 -5.40 -12.91
C PRO A 39 -7.44 -5.06 -11.51
N GLU A 40 -7.79 -6.07 -10.72
CA GLU A 40 -8.30 -5.89 -9.35
C GLU A 40 -7.26 -5.26 -8.43
N LEU A 41 -5.98 -5.65 -8.58
CA LEU A 41 -4.89 -5.02 -7.85
C LEU A 41 -4.78 -3.54 -8.20
N LEU A 42 -4.84 -3.19 -9.50
CA LEU A 42 -4.76 -1.80 -9.95
C LEU A 42 -5.93 -0.96 -9.42
N GLU A 43 -7.14 -1.51 -9.45
CA GLU A 43 -8.33 -0.86 -8.90
C GLU A 43 -8.19 -0.62 -7.39
N SER A 44 -7.80 -1.65 -6.64
CA SER A 44 -7.59 -1.57 -5.19
C SER A 44 -6.49 -0.56 -4.81
N LEU A 45 -5.42 -0.47 -5.60
CA LEU A 45 -4.36 0.52 -5.40
C LEU A 45 -4.84 1.94 -5.69
N ASP A 46 -5.69 2.13 -6.70
CA ASP A 46 -6.30 3.43 -7.00
C ASP A 46 -7.26 3.88 -5.90
N GLU A 47 -8.11 2.97 -5.41
CA GLU A 47 -8.99 3.22 -4.27
C GLU A 47 -8.20 3.57 -3.00
N THR A 48 -7.19 2.76 -2.66
CA THR A 48 -6.31 3.02 -1.52
C THR A 48 -5.63 4.39 -1.65
N ARG A 49 -5.19 4.76 -2.85
CA ARG A 49 -4.60 6.09 -3.10
C ARG A 49 -5.59 7.21 -2.81
N LYS A 50 -6.85 7.09 -3.24
CA LYS A 50 -7.92 8.07 -3.00
C LYS A 50 -8.25 8.18 -1.50
N ASP A 51 -8.32 7.05 -0.81
CA ASP A 51 -8.60 7.02 0.63
C ASP A 51 -7.50 7.70 1.43
N VAL A 52 -6.23 7.42 1.11
CA VAL A 52 -5.11 8.06 1.80
C VAL A 52 -5.06 9.56 1.50
N GLN A 53 -5.34 9.98 0.26
CA GLN A 53 -5.46 11.41 -0.07
C GLN A 53 -6.57 12.08 0.74
N SER A 54 -7.75 11.46 0.81
CA SER A 54 -8.89 11.97 1.58
C SER A 54 -8.58 12.07 3.07
N PHE A 55 -7.85 11.09 3.62
CA PHE A 55 -7.38 11.12 5.00
C PHE A 55 -6.42 12.29 5.27
N ILE A 56 -5.48 12.53 4.37
CA ILE A 56 -4.50 13.61 4.49
C ILE A 56 -5.18 14.98 4.45
N GLU A 57 -6.09 15.18 3.51
CA GLU A 57 -6.76 16.47 3.28
C GLU A 57 -7.85 16.78 4.32
N GLY A 58 -8.48 15.75 4.87
CA GLY A 58 -9.55 15.92 5.86
C GLY A 58 -9.06 15.61 7.27
N PRO A 59 -9.25 14.38 7.77
CA PRO A 59 -8.99 14.02 9.16
C PRO A 59 -7.64 14.48 9.72
N LEU A 60 -6.53 14.21 9.00
CA LEU A 60 -5.20 14.55 9.48
C LEU A 60 -4.96 16.06 9.48
N PHE A 61 -5.26 16.73 8.36
CA PHE A 61 -5.13 18.18 8.25
C PHE A 61 -5.94 18.89 9.34
N ASN A 62 -7.23 18.57 9.46
CA ASN A 62 -8.14 19.19 10.43
C ASN A 62 -7.69 18.96 11.88
N TRP A 63 -7.04 17.83 12.17
CA TRP A 63 -6.51 17.55 13.50
C TRP A 63 -5.27 18.39 13.82
N ILE A 64 -4.36 18.56 12.87
CA ILE A 64 -3.14 19.35 13.05
C ILE A 64 -3.46 20.85 13.06
N GLU A 65 -4.35 21.31 12.17
CA GLU A 65 -4.70 22.72 12.00
C GLU A 65 -5.23 23.35 13.29
N ARG A 66 -5.96 22.57 14.10
CA ARG A 66 -6.43 22.99 15.44
C ARG A 66 -5.31 23.40 16.39
N LYS A 67 -4.07 22.95 16.13
CA LYS A 67 -2.88 23.24 16.93
C LYS A 67 -1.96 24.22 16.21
N ASP A 68 -1.73 24.00 14.93
CA ASP A 68 -0.81 24.78 14.11
C ASP A 68 -1.18 24.65 12.63
N SER A 69 -1.61 25.77 12.02
CA SER A 69 -2.04 25.81 10.63
C SER A 69 -0.87 25.74 9.64
N GLU A 70 0.32 26.23 10.00
CA GLU A 70 1.50 26.19 9.14
C GLU A 70 2.03 24.76 9.03
N ILE A 71 2.09 24.05 10.16
CA ILE A 71 2.47 22.63 10.20
C ILE A 71 1.43 21.79 9.45
N ALA A 72 0.13 22.07 9.60
CA ALA A 72 -0.92 21.33 8.89
C ALA A 72 -0.75 21.42 7.36
N ASN A 73 -0.53 22.63 6.84
CA ASN A 73 -0.30 22.84 5.41
C ASN A 73 0.99 22.16 4.93
N THR A 74 2.09 22.34 5.67
CA THR A 74 3.38 21.70 5.33
C THR A 74 3.28 20.18 5.30
N MET A 75 2.56 19.58 6.25
CA MET A 75 2.37 18.14 6.34
C MET A 75 1.53 17.62 5.17
N ARG A 76 0.40 18.28 4.87
CA ARG A 76 -0.44 17.95 3.72
C ARG A 76 0.38 17.93 2.43
N ASP A 77 1.15 18.98 2.17
CA ASP A 77 1.88 19.14 0.92
C ASP A 77 3.02 18.11 0.78
N LYS A 78 3.73 17.82 1.88
CA LYS A 78 4.75 16.75 1.90
C LYS A 78 4.16 15.36 1.67
N MET A 79 3.07 15.03 2.37
CA MET A 79 2.43 13.72 2.23
C MET A 79 1.82 13.52 0.85
N LYS A 80 1.17 14.55 0.29
CA LYS A 80 0.73 14.53 -1.11
C LYS A 80 1.90 14.22 -2.03
N LYS A 81 3.03 14.92 -1.89
CA LYS A 81 4.23 14.69 -2.72
C LYS A 81 4.78 13.26 -2.59
N TRP A 82 4.73 12.64 -1.41
CA TRP A 82 5.21 11.27 -1.22
C TRP A 82 4.32 10.22 -1.87
N ILE A 83 3.01 10.44 -1.88
CA ILE A 83 2.02 9.45 -2.33
C ILE A 83 1.66 9.61 -3.81
N THR A 84 1.74 10.84 -4.33
CA THR A 84 1.46 11.14 -5.75
C THR A 84 2.70 11.15 -6.62
N LYS A 85 3.85 10.67 -6.12
CA LYS A 85 5.07 10.61 -6.92
C LYS A 85 4.84 9.66 -8.11
N THR A 86 4.48 10.27 -9.22
CA THR A 86 4.29 9.70 -10.56
C THR A 86 5.49 10.15 -11.38
#